data_AF-A0A1M7Z2W7-F1
#
_entry.id   AF-A0A1M7Z2W7-F1
#
_cell.length_a   1.000
_cell.length_b   1.000
_cell.length_c   1.000
_cell.angle_alpha   90.00
_cell.angle_beta   90.00
_cell.angle_gamma   90.00
#
_symmetry.space_group_name_H-M   'P 1'
#
loop_
_entity.id
_entity.type
_entity.pdbx_description
1 polymer ?
#
loop_
_entity_poly.entity_id
_entity_poly.type
_entity_poly.pdbx_seq_one_letter_code
_entity_poly.pdbx_strand_id
1 'polypeptide(L)'
;MTHIILKSTQDLKQLFQSYQDVDHDKTEAFYLQSIYIDEHQFNAMTFYELDFEPYISLAYSVNASCFGIRKSPKRFYLSHINNGGHRVLCTIRPVRLSQLQDIDYLYTLEQDYCRQLEADAIRSDEFEV
;
A
#
# COMPACT_ATOMS: atom_id res chain seq x y z
N MET A 1 10.70 0.07 12.20
CA MET A 1 10.15 0.44 10.89
C MET A 1 11.14 1.32 10.16
N THR A 2 11.59 0.92 8.97
CA THR A 2 12.43 1.75 8.11
C THR A 2 11.52 2.71 7.33
N HIS A 3 11.89 3.99 7.28
CA HIS A 3 11.16 5.03 6.55
C HIS A 3 12.09 5.66 5.51
N ILE A 4 11.67 5.66 4.24
CA ILE A 4 12.41 6.22 3.10
C ILE A 4 11.50 7.20 2.37
N ILE A 5 12.02 8.36 2.00
CA ILE A 5 11.26 9.39 1.27
C ILE A 5 11.68 9.37 -0.20
N LEU A 6 10.71 9.19 -1.09
CA LEU A 6 10.88 9.33 -2.53
C LEU A 6 10.50 10.76 -2.93
N LYS A 7 11.26 11.36 -3.84
CA LYS A 7 11.11 12.79 -4.21
C LYS A 7 10.69 13.00 -5.67
N SER A 8 10.53 11.92 -6.43
CA SER A 8 10.15 12.00 -7.83
C SER A 8 9.51 10.71 -8.35
N THR A 9 8.79 10.86 -9.47
CA THR A 9 8.28 9.72 -10.24
C THR A 9 9.40 8.81 -10.71
N GLN A 10 10.61 9.35 -10.95
CA GLN A 10 11.76 8.57 -11.37
C GLN A 10 12.27 7.67 -10.24
N ASP A 11 12.32 8.17 -9.00
CA ASP A 11 12.69 7.38 -7.83
C ASP A 11 11.71 6.23 -7.61
N LEU A 12 10.41 6.49 -7.77
CA LEU A 12 9.36 5.47 -7.69
C LEU A 12 9.54 4.38 -8.76
N LYS A 13 9.79 4.78 -10.01
CA LYS A 13 10.05 3.83 -11.11
C LYS A 13 11.29 2.99 -10.83
N GLN A 14 12.37 3.60 -10.35
CA GLN A 14 13.60 2.90 -10.01
C GLN A 14 13.40 1.92 -8.85
N LEU A 15 12.62 2.29 -7.84
CA LEU A 15 12.26 1.40 -6.73
C LEU A 15 11.57 0.13 -7.25
N PHE A 16 10.56 0.27 -8.11
CA PHE A 16 9.87 -0.87 -8.70
C PHE A 16 10.76 -1.68 -9.65
N GLN A 17 11.60 -1.02 -10.47
CA GLN A 17 12.53 -1.71 -11.38
C GLN A 17 13.61 -2.51 -10.64
N SER A 18 14.09 -2.01 -9.50
CA SER A 18 15.05 -2.73 -8.66
C SER A 18 14.47 -4.01 -8.05
N TYR A 19 13.14 -4.14 -8.06
CA TYR A 19 12.38 -5.27 -7.54
C TYR A 19 11.88 -6.11 -8.71
N GLN A 20 12.77 -6.94 -9.26
CA GLN A 20 12.45 -7.86 -10.35
C GLN A 20 11.92 -9.23 -9.91
N ASP A 21 11.86 -9.51 -8.61
CA ASP A 21 11.37 -10.79 -8.11
C ASP A 21 9.98 -10.66 -7.46
N VAL A 22 9.15 -11.66 -7.74
CA VAL A 22 7.83 -11.99 -7.15
C VAL A 22 6.55 -11.41 -7.81
N ASP A 23 6.48 -11.37 -9.15
CA ASP A 23 5.22 -11.06 -9.87
C ASP A 23 4.73 -12.16 -10.84
N HIS A 24 5.43 -13.30 -10.96
CA HIS A 24 5.14 -14.24 -12.05
C HIS A 24 3.90 -15.12 -11.87
N ASP A 25 3.31 -15.23 -10.68
CA ASP A 25 2.31 -16.28 -10.36
C ASP A 25 0.99 -15.78 -9.75
N LYS A 26 0.65 -14.49 -9.85
CA LYS A 26 -0.60 -13.96 -9.27
C LYS A 26 -1.52 -13.36 -10.33
N THR A 27 -2.78 -13.75 -10.27
CA THR A 27 -3.85 -13.27 -11.16
C THR A 27 -4.19 -11.80 -10.85
N GLU A 28 -4.81 -11.10 -11.79
CA GLU A 28 -5.32 -9.73 -11.55
C GLU A 28 -6.18 -9.62 -10.28
N ALA A 29 -6.97 -10.66 -9.99
CA ALA A 29 -7.80 -10.73 -8.80
C ALA A 29 -7.00 -10.58 -7.49
N PHE A 30 -5.75 -11.03 -7.46
CA PHE A 30 -4.88 -10.87 -6.28
C PHE A 30 -4.57 -9.40 -5.98
N TYR A 31 -4.37 -8.57 -7.01
CA TYR A 31 -4.09 -7.14 -6.85
C TYR A 31 -5.32 -6.31 -6.48
N LEU A 32 -6.51 -6.91 -6.53
CA LEU A 32 -7.77 -6.32 -6.07
C LEU A 32 -8.10 -6.75 -4.63
N GLN A 33 -7.37 -7.73 -4.09
CA GLN A 33 -7.66 -8.34 -2.80
C GLN A 33 -6.91 -7.61 -1.68
N SER A 34 -7.64 -7.26 -0.63
CA SER A 34 -7.05 -6.75 0.61
C SER A 34 -6.80 -7.90 1.58
N ILE A 35 -5.78 -7.76 2.41
CA ILE A 35 -5.33 -8.78 3.35
C ILE A 35 -5.18 -8.15 4.73
N TYR A 36 -5.78 -8.76 5.73
CA TYR A 36 -5.50 -8.44 7.13
C TYR A 36 -4.19 -9.08 7.54
N ILE A 37 -3.33 -8.26 8.13
CA ILE A 37 -2.05 -8.70 8.69
C ILE A 37 -1.96 -8.28 10.16
N ASP A 38 -1.07 -8.93 10.90
CA ASP A 38 -0.79 -8.51 12.26
C ASP A 38 0.10 -7.24 12.29
N GLU A 39 0.13 -6.58 13.44
CA GLU A 39 0.91 -5.37 13.66
C GLU A 39 2.43 -5.61 13.54
N HIS A 40 2.92 -6.80 13.89
CA HIS A 40 4.35 -7.12 13.78
C HIS A 40 4.78 -7.21 12.31
N GLN A 41 4.01 -7.89 11.46
CA GLN A 41 4.20 -7.94 10.01
C GLN A 41 4.14 -6.54 9.41
N PHE A 42 3.17 -5.73 9.83
CA PHE A 42 2.99 -4.37 9.34
C PHE A 42 4.22 -3.49 9.66
N ASN A 43 4.71 -3.58 10.89
CA ASN A 43 5.87 -2.82 11.38
C ASN A 43 7.22 -3.32 10.86
N ALA A 44 7.29 -4.57 10.41
CA ALA A 44 8.46 -5.15 9.77
C ALA A 44 8.69 -4.63 8.35
N MET A 45 7.65 -4.10 7.69
CA MET A 45 7.77 -3.54 6.34
C MET A 45 8.49 -2.20 6.32
N THR A 46 9.18 -1.92 5.23
CA THR A 46 9.72 -0.59 4.94
C THR A 46 8.60 0.29 4.38
N PHE A 47 8.45 1.48 4.94
CA PHE A 47 7.52 2.49 4.44
C PHE A 47 8.25 3.45 3.49
N TYR A 48 7.69 3.64 2.31
CA TYR A 48 8.15 4.59 1.30
C TYR A 48 7.12 5.70 1.16
N GLU A 49 7.46 6.88 1.66
CA GLU A 49 6.65 8.10 1.50
C GLU A 49 6.86 8.67 0.09
N LEU A 50 5.78 9.01 -0.60
CA LEU A 50 5.83 9.67 -1.91
C LEU A 50 5.68 11.18 -1.72
N ASP A 51 6.78 11.85 -1.39
CA ASP A 51 6.82 13.29 -1.14
C ASP A 51 7.10 14.07 -2.44
N PHE A 52 6.16 13.94 -3.39
CA PHE A 52 6.13 14.66 -4.65
C PHE A 52 4.72 14.61 -5.27
N GLU A 53 4.41 15.55 -6.16
CA GLU A 53 3.12 15.56 -6.86
C GLU A 53 2.97 14.37 -7.82
N PRO A 54 1.75 13.80 -7.95
CA PRO A 54 0.48 14.26 -7.38
C PRO A 54 0.14 13.71 -5.98
N TYR A 55 1.05 12.95 -5.36
CA TYR A 55 0.79 12.21 -4.12
C TYR A 55 0.67 13.12 -2.88
N ILE A 56 1.36 14.26 -2.89
CA ILE A 56 1.18 15.31 -1.87
C ILE A 56 -0.26 15.83 -1.91
N SER A 57 -0.75 16.22 -3.08
CA SER A 57 -2.13 16.68 -3.26
C SER A 57 -3.16 15.61 -2.90
N LEU A 58 -2.89 14.35 -3.26
CA LEU A 58 -3.73 13.21 -2.89
C LEU A 58 -3.85 13.08 -1.37
N ALA A 59 -2.73 13.09 -0.63
CA ALA A 59 -2.73 12.99 0.83
C ALA A 59 -3.56 14.10 1.47
N TYR A 60 -3.38 15.35 1.01
CA TYR A 60 -4.15 16.48 1.51
C TYR A 60 -5.66 16.34 1.26
N SER A 61 -6.04 15.79 0.11
CA SER A 61 -7.45 15.63 -0.26
C SER A 61 -8.22 14.68 0.66
N VAL A 62 -7.53 13.76 1.33
CA VAL A 62 -8.09 12.79 2.28
C VAL A 62 -7.67 13.05 3.72
N ASN A 63 -7.14 14.25 4.01
CA ASN A 63 -6.68 14.68 5.33
C ASN A 63 -5.63 13.73 5.94
N ALA A 64 -4.82 13.09 5.10
CA ALA A 64 -3.66 12.31 5.50
C ALA A 64 -2.42 13.20 5.62
N SER A 65 -1.50 12.86 6.53
CA SER A 65 -0.25 13.60 6.70
C SER A 65 0.73 13.39 5.54
N CYS A 66 0.65 12.23 4.89
CA CYS A 66 1.46 11.84 3.74
C CYS A 66 0.78 10.68 3.01
N PHE A 67 1.19 10.45 1.76
CA PHE A 67 0.82 9.25 1.01
C PHE A 67 2.05 8.36 0.84
N GLY A 68 1.87 7.05 0.96
CA GLY A 68 2.98 6.12 1.01
C GLY A 68 2.60 4.69 0.70
N ILE A 69 3.60 3.89 0.32
CA ILE A 69 3.48 2.45 0.14
C ILE A 69 4.36 1.71 1.13
N ARG A 70 3.93 0.51 1.50
CA ARG A 70 4.75 -0.42 2.27
C ARG A 70 5.37 -1.46 1.37
N LYS A 71 6.51 -1.96 1.80
CA LYS A 71 7.28 -2.95 1.09
C LYS A 71 7.65 -4.09 2.02
N SER A 72 7.23 -5.30 1.66
CA SER A 72 7.76 -6.54 2.23
C SER A 72 8.96 -7.03 1.39
N PRO A 73 9.68 -8.08 1.81
CA PRO A 73 10.70 -8.70 0.97
C PRO A 73 10.20 -9.14 -0.41
N LYS A 74 8.88 -9.36 -0.55
CA LYS A 74 8.26 -9.88 -1.77
C LYS A 74 7.61 -8.80 -2.63
N ARG A 75 6.90 -7.83 -2.04
CA ARG A 75 6.01 -6.93 -2.82
C ARG A 75 5.82 -5.55 -2.20
N PHE A 76 5.17 -4.70 -2.99
CA PHE A 76 4.67 -3.40 -2.57
C PHE A 76 3.17 -3.47 -2.27
N TYR A 77 2.75 -2.68 -1.29
CA TYR A 77 1.40 -2.66 -0.78
C TYR A 77 0.94 -1.23 -0.49
N LEU A 78 -0.31 -0.93 -0.81
CA LEU A 78 -1.06 0.09 -0.08
C LEU A 78 -1.38 -0.45 1.31
N SER A 79 -1.38 0.41 2.32
CA SER A 79 -1.47 -0.03 3.71
C SER A 79 -2.31 0.91 4.56
N HIS A 80 -3.14 0.35 5.42
CA HIS A 80 -4.01 1.08 6.33
C HIS A 80 -3.89 0.51 7.74
N ILE A 81 -3.84 1.39 8.74
CA ILE A 81 -4.02 1.04 10.14
C ILE A 81 -5.30 1.67 10.65
N ASN A 82 -6.26 0.85 11.04
CA ASN A 82 -7.46 1.29 11.73
C ASN A 82 -7.23 1.22 13.25
N ASN A 83 -7.18 2.41 13.87
CA ASN A 83 -7.01 2.59 15.32
C ASN A 83 -8.35 2.77 16.07
N GLY A 84 -9.48 2.62 15.39
CA GLY A 84 -10.81 2.94 15.90
C GLY A 84 -11.48 1.86 16.77
N GLY A 85 -10.77 0.79 17.15
CA GLY A 85 -11.33 -0.35 17.87
C GLY A 85 -10.47 -0.86 19.04
N HIS A 86 -10.90 -1.96 19.68
CA HIS A 86 -10.17 -2.59 20.80
C HIS A 86 -8.83 -3.24 20.39
N ARG A 87 -8.59 -3.43 19.08
CA ARG A 87 -7.34 -3.97 18.52
C ARG A 87 -7.00 -3.20 17.26
N VAL A 88 -5.70 -2.93 17.08
CA VAL A 88 -5.15 -2.36 15.85
C VAL A 88 -5.42 -3.34 14.71
N LEU A 89 -6.12 -2.89 13.68
CA LEU A 89 -6.38 -3.69 12.48
C LEU A 89 -5.53 -3.13 11.35
N CYS A 90 -4.57 -3.94 10.89
CA CYS A 90 -3.68 -3.60 9.81
C CYS A 90 -4.16 -4.29 8.52
N THR A 91 -4.41 -3.50 7.49
CA THR A 91 -4.85 -4.00 6.18
C THR A 91 -3.85 -3.59 5.11
N ILE A 92 -3.53 -4.51 4.21
CA ILE A 92 -2.65 -4.25 3.07
C ILE A 92 -3.33 -4.68 1.77
N ARG A 93 -3.06 -3.99 0.67
CA ARG A 93 -3.45 -4.40 -0.68
C ARG A 93 -2.23 -4.38 -1.60
N PRO A 94 -1.87 -5.50 -2.25
CA PRO A 94 -0.76 -5.52 -3.22
C PRO A 94 -0.99 -4.47 -4.30
N VAL A 95 0.08 -3.80 -4.73
CA VAL A 95 -0.03 -2.75 -5.75
C VAL A 95 1.07 -2.84 -6.78
N ARG A 96 0.70 -2.60 -8.04
CA ARG A 96 1.62 -2.45 -9.17
C ARG A 96 1.95 -0.99 -9.41
N LEU A 97 3.07 -0.76 -10.10
CA LEU A 97 3.46 0.59 -10.51
C LEU A 97 2.37 1.28 -11.35
N SER A 98 1.72 0.55 -12.26
CA SER A 98 0.63 1.11 -13.08
C SER A 98 -0.55 1.59 -12.25
N GLN A 99 -0.89 0.87 -11.17
CA GLN A 99 -1.96 1.26 -10.24
C GLN A 99 -1.58 2.48 -9.41
N LEU A 100 -0.32 2.63 -9.01
CA LEU A 100 0.14 3.84 -8.33
C LEU A 100 0.14 5.07 -9.23
N GLN A 101 0.32 4.88 -10.54
CA GLN A 101 0.27 5.97 -11.52
C GLN A 101 -1.16 6.38 -11.89
N ASP A 102 -2.16 5.59 -11.52
CA ASP A 102 -3.58 5.88 -11.73
C ASP A 102 -4.13 6.67 -10.52
N ILE A 103 -4.14 8.00 -10.64
CA ILE A 103 -4.51 8.89 -9.53
C ILE A 103 -5.99 8.82 -9.22
N ASP A 104 -6.85 8.59 -10.22
CA ASP A 104 -8.29 8.44 -10.01
C ASP A 104 -8.58 7.14 -9.24
N TYR A 105 -7.86 6.07 -9.55
CA TYR A 105 -7.89 4.83 -8.77
C TYR A 105 -7.45 5.07 -7.32
N LEU A 106 -6.32 5.75 -7.10
CA LEU A 106 -5.84 6.04 -5.74
C LEU A 106 -6.80 6.94 -4.96
N TYR A 107 -7.39 7.94 -5.61
CA TYR A 107 -8.38 8.82 -5.00
C TYR A 107 -9.63 8.04 -4.59
N THR A 108 -10.14 7.17 -5.47
CA THR A 108 -11.30 6.33 -5.20
C THR A 108 -11.04 5.38 -4.02
N LEU A 109 -9.83 4.81 -3.97
CA LEU A 109 -9.42 3.99 -2.85
C LEU A 109 -9.36 4.81 -1.58
N GLU A 110 -8.69 5.95 -1.56
CA GLU A 110 -8.46 6.75 -0.35
C GLU A 110 -9.74 7.43 0.20
N GLN A 111 -10.71 7.78 -0.66
CA GLN A 111 -11.99 8.35 -0.19
C GLN A 111 -12.85 7.34 0.57
N ASP A 112 -12.84 6.09 0.14
CA ASP A 112 -13.53 4.99 0.80
C ASP A 112 -12.53 4.04 1.49
N TYR A 113 -11.35 4.52 1.89
CA TYR A 113 -10.17 3.69 2.20
C TYR A 113 -10.44 2.58 3.20
N CYS A 114 -11.06 2.92 4.33
CA CYS A 114 -11.46 1.94 5.32
C CYS A 114 -12.44 0.93 4.73
N ARG A 115 -13.45 1.41 3.99
CA ARG A 115 -14.50 0.54 3.44
C ARG A 115 -13.97 -0.36 2.33
N GLN A 116 -13.21 0.16 1.37
CA GLN A 116 -12.75 -0.61 0.20
C GLN A 116 -11.56 -1.51 0.51
N LEU A 117 -10.72 -1.15 1.50
CA LEU A 117 -9.69 -2.05 1.98
C LEU A 117 -10.27 -3.11 2.92
N GLU A 118 -11.21 -2.78 3.81
CA GLU A 118 -11.69 -3.72 4.83
C GLU A 118 -12.88 -4.58 4.40
N ALA A 119 -13.77 -4.12 3.51
CA ALA A 119 -15.05 -4.79 3.22
C ALA A 119 -14.90 -6.26 2.77
N ASP A 120 -13.84 -6.55 2.02
CA ASP A 120 -13.57 -7.89 1.47
C ASP A 120 -12.21 -8.43 1.92
N ALA A 121 -11.58 -7.84 2.94
CA ALA A 121 -10.25 -8.27 3.37
C ALA A 121 -10.26 -9.70 3.93
N ILE A 122 -9.33 -10.51 3.44
CA ILE A 122 -9.13 -11.91 3.88
C ILE A 122 -7.94 -12.01 4.84
N ARG A 123 -7.86 -13.09 5.61
CA ARG A 123 -6.77 -13.26 6.59
C ARG A 123 -5.46 -13.65 5.91
N SER A 124 -4.34 -13.15 6.46
CA SER A 124 -2.99 -13.43 5.97
C SER A 124 -2.61 -14.91 5.93
N ASP A 125 -3.30 -15.76 6.69
CA ASP A 125 -3.08 -17.20 6.77
C ASP A 125 -3.15 -17.88 5.39
N GLU A 126 -3.76 -17.20 4.42
CA GLU A 126 -3.93 -17.61 3.02
C GLU A 126 -2.87 -17.03 2.07
N PHE A 127 -1.96 -16.16 2.55
CA PHE A 127 -0.98 -15.42 1.75
C PHE A 127 0.39 -15.29 2.40
N GLU A 128 1.44 -15.59 1.65
CA GLU A 128 2.81 -15.25 2.07
C GLU A 128 3.05 -13.75 1.90
N VAL A 129 2.96 -12.99 3.01
CA VAL A 129 3.24 -11.55 3.08
C VAL A 129 4.74 -11.28 3.21
#